data_AF-A0A8G2I1L4-F1
#
_entry.id   AF-A0A8G2I1L4-F1
#
_cell.length_a   1.000
_cell.length_b   1.000
_cell.length_c   1.000
_cell.angle_alpha   90.00
_cell.angle_beta   90.00
_cell.angle_gamma   90.00
#
_symmetry.space_group_name_H-M   'P 1'
#
loop_
_entity.id
_entity.type
_entity.pdbx_description
1 polymer ?
#
loop_
_entity_poly.entity_id
_entity_poly.type
_entity_poly.pdbx_seq_one_letter_code
_entity_poly.pdbx_strand_id
1 'polypeptide(L)'
;MFSINNVPKYPRNHNVLTNHDSYEYSMNLGSSYSDSKYELNLDDIYVGATFNKLYLYSRQLNKRVLFESNNMYNFLKESNLYRLLREISMESVKCIEPMNDVSIDSFSYSPRIRYKNVILKPAYWKINEMVLPLPKNEEWDQQFLKYQEQFNIPNIVNLVYGDNKLLLNLSIANHRYLLMKEYKKHKRIRLVESFLPQSNNDHVYEIVTPIYKKSSYRGPEIEIPKYNNTDIEYDKEWFAIHIYIEKSSQDTFIIDNLYPFVKHLKGKGDIDQYFLMRYIKQGDILKLRLYRNDENYNEIYSILKDWLSFVRQTTEVSDYEFVSYEPEFFRYGGKNTIDEIESFFEYDTNLAVNIIDNDFKFERPFVVAISIMYLFEMLSISNEERMEIVNNYVPTSFKSKEIRPYKNELVTICNPENNFENIAKHYSDIYRILKDDNQILSKLNERLKQPLTTKRSRIIGSLIHMRCNRIFGVDKDQETFVLSIVKEIVKTQKYWCGDKND
;
A
#
# COMPACT_ATOMS: atom_id res chain seq x y z
N MET A 1 -13.39 -20.89 1.19
CA MET A 1 -12.07 -21.55 1.31
C MET A 1 -12.00 -22.56 0.19
N PHE A 2 -10.83 -22.68 -0.43
CA PHE A 2 -10.59 -23.42 -1.65
C PHE A 2 -9.38 -24.31 -1.44
N SER A 3 -9.43 -25.56 -1.89
CA SER A 3 -8.22 -26.35 -2.06
C SER A 3 -7.39 -25.79 -3.22
N ILE A 4 -6.08 -25.68 -3.06
CA ILE A 4 -5.18 -25.36 -4.18
C ILE A 4 -4.30 -26.56 -4.50
N ASN A 5 -4.38 -27.02 -5.73
CA ASN A 5 -3.65 -28.17 -6.23
C ASN A 5 -2.68 -27.70 -7.31
N ASN A 6 -1.45 -28.18 -7.29
CA ASN A 6 -0.41 -27.75 -8.22
C ASN A 6 0.52 -28.91 -8.58
N VAL A 7 1.03 -28.90 -9.80
CA VAL A 7 2.14 -29.79 -10.17
C VAL A 7 3.43 -29.23 -9.57
N PRO A 8 4.20 -30.02 -8.79
CA PRO A 8 5.41 -29.51 -8.16
C PRO A 8 6.40 -29.03 -9.22
N LYS A 9 7.07 -27.91 -8.93
CA LYS A 9 8.22 -27.47 -9.74
C LYS A 9 9.31 -28.55 -9.88
N TYR A 10 9.48 -29.41 -8.88
CA TYR A 10 10.47 -30.50 -8.88
C TYR A 10 9.77 -31.87 -8.70
N PRO A 11 9.90 -32.82 -9.66
CA PRO A 11 9.19 -34.10 -9.61
C PRO A 11 9.37 -34.92 -8.34
N ARG A 12 10.57 -34.86 -7.72
CA ARG A 12 10.86 -35.56 -6.46
C ARG A 12 9.95 -35.15 -5.29
N ASN A 13 9.29 -34.00 -5.38
CA ASN A 13 8.42 -33.46 -4.34
C ASN A 13 6.97 -33.94 -4.48
N HIS A 14 6.61 -34.65 -5.55
CA HIS A 14 5.26 -35.11 -5.83
C HIS A 14 4.65 -35.92 -4.67
N ASN A 15 5.46 -36.77 -4.02
CA ASN A 15 5.01 -37.63 -2.92
C ASN A 15 4.56 -36.85 -1.66
N VAL A 16 4.90 -35.57 -1.55
CA VAL A 16 4.52 -34.72 -0.41
C VAL A 16 3.33 -33.82 -0.74
N LEU A 17 2.97 -33.69 -2.03
CA LEU A 17 1.84 -32.87 -2.48
C LEU A 17 0.52 -33.62 -2.55
N THR A 18 0.55 -34.96 -2.58
CA THR A 18 -0.66 -35.79 -2.57
C THR A 18 -1.53 -35.46 -1.35
N ASN A 19 -2.72 -34.96 -1.62
CA ASN A 19 -3.72 -34.54 -0.64
C ASN A 19 -5.11 -34.94 -1.12
N HIS A 20 -6.07 -34.97 -0.19
CA HIS A 20 -7.48 -34.99 -0.53
C HIS A 20 -8.05 -33.58 -0.41
N ASP A 21 -8.92 -33.22 -1.36
CA ASP A 21 -9.65 -31.97 -1.29
C ASP A 21 -10.60 -31.98 -0.10
N SER A 22 -10.41 -31.06 0.85
CA SER A 22 -11.28 -30.94 2.03
C SER A 22 -12.33 -29.85 1.90
N TYR A 23 -12.38 -29.16 0.75
CA TYR A 23 -13.31 -28.09 0.46
C TYR A 23 -14.14 -28.42 -0.78
N GLU A 24 -15.37 -27.88 -0.84
CA GLU A 24 -16.25 -28.09 -2.00
C GLU A 24 -15.71 -27.45 -3.29
N TYR A 25 -14.78 -26.50 -3.16
CA TYR A 25 -14.17 -25.80 -4.27
C TYR A 25 -12.65 -26.04 -4.31
N SER A 26 -12.11 -26.17 -5.51
CA SER A 26 -10.67 -26.24 -5.76
C SER A 26 -10.22 -25.27 -6.86
N MET A 27 -8.91 -25.10 -6.95
CA MET A 27 -8.23 -24.51 -8.09
C MET A 27 -7.03 -25.40 -8.46
N ASN A 28 -7.00 -25.88 -9.70
CA ASN A 28 -5.92 -26.71 -10.19
C ASN A 28 -4.97 -25.89 -11.06
N LEU A 29 -3.73 -25.73 -10.59
CA LEU A 29 -2.63 -25.11 -11.31
C LEU A 29 -1.83 -26.20 -12.03
N GLY A 30 -2.31 -26.61 -13.21
CA GLY A 30 -1.64 -27.61 -14.05
C GLY A 30 -1.78 -29.06 -13.60
N SER A 31 -2.54 -29.34 -12.53
CA SER A 31 -3.01 -30.69 -12.18
C SER A 31 -4.33 -30.99 -12.89
N SER A 32 -4.59 -32.25 -13.22
CA SER A 32 -5.86 -32.69 -13.84
C SER A 32 -6.81 -33.38 -12.85
N TYR A 33 -6.42 -33.50 -11.59
CA TYR A 33 -7.17 -34.26 -10.59
C TYR A 33 -7.63 -33.37 -9.45
N SER A 34 -8.93 -33.40 -9.17
CA SER A 34 -9.56 -32.83 -7.98
C SER A 34 -10.75 -33.70 -7.57
N ASP A 35 -10.88 -33.93 -6.25
CA ASP A 35 -12.04 -34.59 -5.62
C ASP A 35 -13.15 -33.56 -5.28
N SER A 36 -12.93 -32.27 -5.57
CA SER A 36 -13.88 -31.19 -5.25
C SER A 36 -15.08 -31.14 -6.20
N LYS A 37 -16.19 -30.54 -5.73
CA LYS A 37 -17.41 -30.42 -6.54
C LYS A 37 -17.31 -29.33 -7.60
N TYR A 38 -16.53 -28.29 -7.34
CA TYR A 38 -16.45 -27.10 -8.18
C TYR A 38 -14.99 -26.68 -8.39
N GLU A 39 -14.61 -26.47 -9.64
CA GLU A 39 -13.30 -25.92 -10.01
C GLU A 39 -13.46 -24.45 -10.38
N LEU A 40 -12.63 -23.57 -9.80
CA LEU A 40 -12.55 -22.17 -10.19
C LEU A 40 -11.46 -21.96 -11.22
N ASN A 41 -11.78 -21.17 -12.25
CA ASN A 41 -10.80 -20.65 -13.18
C ASN A 41 -9.97 -19.54 -12.52
N LEU A 42 -8.67 -19.52 -12.83
CA LEU A 42 -7.75 -18.45 -12.44
C LEU A 42 -8.24 -17.07 -12.88
N ASP A 43 -8.84 -16.96 -14.08
CA ASP A 43 -9.36 -15.69 -14.63
C ASP A 43 -10.50 -15.08 -13.81
N ASP A 44 -11.11 -15.87 -12.92
CA ASP A 44 -12.15 -15.40 -12.00
C ASP A 44 -11.57 -14.79 -10.71
N ILE A 45 -10.26 -14.95 -10.47
CA ILE A 45 -9.60 -14.52 -9.23
C ILE A 45 -8.94 -13.15 -9.41
N TYR A 46 -9.37 -12.22 -8.58
CA TYR A 46 -8.86 -10.86 -8.52
C TYR A 46 -8.09 -10.64 -7.22
N VAL A 47 -7.05 -9.80 -7.30
CA VAL A 47 -6.31 -9.31 -6.14
C VAL A 47 -6.78 -7.89 -5.81
N GLY A 48 -7.21 -7.68 -4.57
CA GLY A 48 -7.54 -6.36 -4.04
C GLY A 48 -6.64 -5.97 -2.88
N ALA A 49 -6.64 -4.68 -2.54
CA ALA A 49 -5.86 -4.13 -1.45
C ALA A 49 -6.73 -3.27 -0.54
N THR A 50 -6.47 -3.36 0.76
CA THR A 50 -6.90 -2.39 1.77
C THR A 50 -5.67 -1.64 2.29
N PHE A 51 -5.83 -0.65 3.17
CA PHE A 51 -4.69 0.03 3.79
C PHE A 51 -3.69 -0.90 4.50
N ASN A 52 -4.17 -2.04 5.00
CA ASN A 52 -3.38 -2.90 5.87
C ASN A 52 -3.05 -4.27 5.28
N LYS A 53 -3.73 -4.68 4.19
CA LYS A 53 -3.61 -6.04 3.66
C LYS A 53 -4.12 -6.21 2.24
N LEU A 54 -3.59 -7.22 1.56
CA LEU A 54 -4.14 -7.75 0.32
C LEU A 54 -5.26 -8.76 0.61
N TYR A 55 -6.08 -9.00 -0.40
CA TYR A 55 -7.10 -10.05 -0.37
C TYR A 55 -7.37 -10.60 -1.77
N LEU A 56 -7.90 -11.83 -1.81
CA LEU A 56 -8.32 -12.50 -3.03
C LEU A 56 -9.84 -12.51 -3.10
N TYR A 57 -10.37 -12.38 -4.31
CA TYR A 57 -11.81 -12.32 -4.57
C TYR A 57 -12.16 -13.13 -5.82
N SER A 58 -13.28 -13.85 -5.77
CA SER A 58 -13.87 -14.52 -6.92
C SER A 58 -15.06 -13.70 -7.42
N ARG A 59 -15.01 -13.32 -8.71
CA ARG A 59 -16.08 -12.56 -9.35
C ARG A 59 -17.37 -13.37 -9.46
N GLN A 60 -17.26 -14.62 -9.90
CA GLN A 60 -18.39 -15.53 -10.06
C GLN A 60 -19.14 -15.76 -8.74
N LEU A 61 -18.42 -15.91 -7.64
CA LEU A 61 -19.03 -16.18 -6.33
C LEU A 61 -19.41 -14.92 -5.56
N ASN A 62 -18.98 -13.75 -6.03
CA ASN A 62 -19.09 -12.47 -5.35
C ASN A 62 -18.62 -12.53 -3.88
N LYS A 63 -17.49 -13.21 -3.65
CA LYS A 63 -16.96 -13.50 -2.31
C LYS A 63 -15.45 -13.43 -2.24
N ARG A 64 -14.94 -13.06 -1.07
CA ARG A 64 -13.54 -13.25 -0.70
C ARG A 64 -13.19 -14.73 -0.73
N VAL A 65 -12.06 -15.07 -1.34
CA VAL A 65 -11.55 -16.44 -1.40
C VAL A 65 -10.26 -16.57 -0.58
N LEU A 66 -10.01 -17.78 -0.09
CA LEU A 66 -8.82 -18.16 0.66
C LEU A 66 -8.39 -19.52 0.13
N PHE A 67 -7.12 -19.65 -0.24
CA PHE A 67 -6.53 -20.87 -0.77
C PHE A 67 -5.76 -21.61 0.31
N GLU A 68 -6.21 -22.83 0.56
CA GLU A 68 -5.66 -23.74 1.54
C GLU A 68 -5.07 -25.00 0.89
N SER A 69 -3.97 -25.48 1.46
CA SER A 69 -3.34 -26.74 1.04
C SER A 69 -3.26 -27.68 2.24
N ASN A 70 -3.82 -28.88 2.11
CA ASN A 70 -3.84 -29.89 3.17
C ASN A 70 -2.58 -30.77 3.19
N ASN A 71 -1.43 -30.19 2.83
CA ASN A 71 -0.15 -30.86 2.86
C ASN A 71 0.89 -29.99 3.58
N MET A 72 1.98 -30.62 4.01
CA MET A 72 3.08 -29.95 4.71
C MET A 72 4.17 -29.47 3.74
N TYR A 73 3.87 -29.41 2.45
CA TYR A 73 4.85 -28.97 1.48
C TYR A 73 5.14 -27.47 1.65
N ASN A 74 6.42 -27.11 1.57
CA ASN A 74 6.83 -25.73 1.70
C ASN A 74 6.43 -24.94 0.44
N PHE A 75 5.33 -24.19 0.53
CA PHE A 75 4.77 -23.40 -0.56
C PHE A 75 5.73 -22.34 -1.12
N LEU A 76 6.78 -21.95 -0.38
CA LEU A 76 7.81 -21.03 -0.88
C LEU A 76 8.66 -21.65 -2.01
N LYS A 77 8.65 -22.97 -2.15
CA LYS A 77 9.36 -23.70 -3.21
C LYS A 77 8.52 -23.91 -4.47
N GLU A 78 7.24 -23.50 -4.47
CA GLU A 78 6.35 -23.63 -5.64
C GLU A 78 6.45 -22.45 -6.62
N SER A 79 5.59 -22.47 -7.63
CA SER A 79 5.42 -21.35 -8.58
C SER A 79 5.04 -20.06 -7.85
N ASN A 80 5.40 -18.92 -8.46
CA ASN A 80 5.07 -17.60 -7.89
C ASN A 80 3.56 -17.42 -7.74
N LEU A 81 2.76 -17.98 -8.64
CA LEU A 81 1.30 -17.93 -8.55
C LEU A 81 0.78 -18.69 -7.33
N TYR A 82 1.19 -19.96 -7.16
CA TYR A 82 0.79 -20.76 -6.00
C TYR A 82 1.20 -20.06 -4.69
N ARG A 83 2.45 -19.58 -4.65
CA ARG A 83 3.00 -18.84 -3.52
C ARG A 83 2.19 -17.58 -3.22
N LEU A 84 1.87 -16.75 -4.22
CA LEU A 84 1.09 -15.53 -4.07
C LEU A 84 -0.30 -15.82 -3.47
N LEU A 85 -1.00 -16.82 -4.01
CA LEU A 85 -2.34 -17.19 -3.53
C LEU A 85 -2.31 -17.66 -2.07
N ARG A 86 -1.29 -18.43 -1.69
CA ARG A 86 -1.08 -18.88 -0.29
C ARG A 86 -0.70 -17.72 0.63
N GLU A 87 0.25 -16.87 0.25
CA GLU A 87 0.70 -15.74 1.06
C GLU A 87 -0.43 -14.75 1.37
N ILE A 88 -1.23 -14.36 0.37
CA ILE A 88 -2.38 -13.45 0.58
C ILE A 88 -3.46 -14.11 1.45
N SER A 89 -3.65 -15.42 1.32
CA SER A 89 -4.59 -16.16 2.17
C SER A 89 -4.13 -16.21 3.63
N MET A 90 -2.82 -16.36 3.84
CA MET A 90 -2.19 -16.38 5.17
C MET A 90 -2.10 -15.00 5.83
N GLU A 91 -2.15 -13.89 5.08
CA GLU A 91 -2.09 -12.53 5.63
C GLU A 91 -3.22 -12.23 6.63
N SER A 92 -4.35 -12.96 6.53
CA SER A 92 -5.45 -12.85 7.50
C SER A 92 -5.31 -13.74 8.73
N VAL A 93 -4.20 -14.46 8.87
CA VAL A 93 -3.92 -15.40 9.95
C VAL A 93 -2.58 -15.06 10.59
N LYS A 94 -2.55 -15.02 11.92
CA LYS A 94 -1.28 -14.98 12.64
C LYS A 94 -0.83 -16.42 12.90
N CYS A 95 0.18 -16.87 12.16
CA CYS A 95 0.79 -18.18 12.39
C CYS A 95 1.52 -18.19 13.74
N ILE A 96 1.41 -19.30 14.46
CA ILE A 96 2.27 -19.56 15.62
C ILE A 96 3.59 -20.04 15.05
N GLU A 97 4.64 -19.24 15.24
CA GLU A 97 5.98 -19.60 14.81
C GLU A 97 6.77 -20.24 15.96
N PRO A 98 7.73 -21.14 15.67
CA PRO A 98 8.69 -21.59 16.65
C PRO A 98 9.42 -20.41 17.29
N MET A 99 9.82 -20.56 18.56
CA MET A 99 10.55 -19.52 19.26
C MET A 99 11.97 -19.35 18.70
N ASN A 100 12.10 -18.43 17.74
CA ASN A 100 13.37 -18.02 17.15
C ASN A 100 13.68 -16.61 17.64
N ASP A 101 14.85 -16.44 18.26
CA ASP A 101 15.31 -15.14 18.75
C ASP A 101 16.77 -15.03 18.38
N VAL A 102 17.10 -14.08 17.51
CA VAL A 102 18.45 -13.90 16.97
C VAL A 102 19.47 -13.66 18.08
N SER A 103 19.08 -12.98 19.16
CA SER A 103 19.98 -12.71 20.29
C SER A 103 20.34 -14.01 21.01
N ILE A 104 19.35 -14.85 21.31
CA ILE A 104 19.54 -16.16 21.95
C ILE A 104 20.27 -17.12 20.99
N ASP A 105 19.91 -17.07 19.70
CA ASP A 105 20.46 -17.95 18.68
C ASP A 105 21.88 -17.53 18.22
N SER A 106 22.45 -16.44 18.75
CA SER A 106 23.85 -16.10 18.51
C SER A 106 24.83 -16.90 19.37
N PHE A 107 24.38 -17.40 20.53
CA PHE A 107 25.24 -18.09 21.49
C PHE A 107 25.55 -19.54 21.10
N SER A 108 26.71 -20.02 21.55
CA SER A 108 27.15 -21.42 21.43
C SER A 108 26.32 -22.37 22.31
N TYR A 109 25.59 -21.85 23.28
CA TYR A 109 24.65 -22.59 24.11
C TYR A 109 23.35 -21.81 24.28
N SER A 110 22.22 -22.49 24.19
CA SER A 110 20.90 -21.96 24.56
C SER A 110 20.30 -22.83 25.67
N PRO A 111 19.83 -22.23 26.77
CA PRO A 111 19.13 -22.97 27.80
C PRO A 111 17.78 -23.49 27.29
N ARG A 112 17.22 -24.47 28.00
CA ARG A 112 15.86 -24.96 27.79
C ARG A 112 14.87 -23.85 28.14
N ILE A 113 13.97 -23.54 27.23
CA ILE A 113 12.88 -22.59 27.45
C ILE A 113 11.58 -23.39 27.67
N ARG A 114 10.94 -23.17 28.82
CA ARG A 114 9.73 -23.87 29.23
C ARG A 114 8.66 -22.91 29.72
N TYR A 115 7.41 -23.26 29.46
CA TYR A 115 6.25 -22.63 30.07
C TYR A 115 5.42 -23.71 30.77
N LYS A 116 5.36 -23.64 32.11
CA LYS A 116 4.82 -24.71 32.95
C LYS A 116 5.46 -26.06 32.58
N ASN A 117 4.66 -27.03 32.16
CA ASN A 117 5.10 -28.38 31.80
C ASN A 117 5.40 -28.54 30.30
N VAL A 118 5.38 -27.45 29.52
CA VAL A 118 5.64 -27.48 28.08
C VAL A 118 7.04 -26.95 27.79
N ILE A 119 7.86 -27.75 27.12
CA ILE A 119 9.15 -27.32 26.60
C ILE A 119 8.92 -26.62 25.26
N LEU A 120 9.10 -25.30 25.23
CA LEU A 120 8.93 -24.49 24.03
C LEU A 120 10.17 -24.57 23.13
N LYS A 121 11.36 -24.66 23.74
CA LYS A 121 12.64 -24.81 23.05
C LYS A 121 13.57 -25.70 23.89
N PRO A 122 14.04 -26.84 23.37
CA PRO A 122 15.01 -27.68 24.10
C PRO A 122 16.36 -26.97 24.20
N ALA A 123 17.13 -27.29 25.24
CA ALA A 123 18.51 -26.85 25.36
C ALA A 123 19.34 -27.39 24.20
N TYR A 124 20.24 -26.57 23.67
CA TYR A 124 21.11 -26.97 22.58
C TYR A 124 22.48 -26.31 22.65
N TRP A 125 23.46 -26.95 22.01
CA TRP A 125 24.84 -26.51 21.88
C TRP A 125 25.20 -26.43 20.40
N LYS A 126 25.74 -25.28 19.98
CA LYS A 126 26.29 -25.04 18.64
C LYS A 126 27.79 -25.17 18.73
N ILE A 127 28.34 -26.01 17.86
CA ILE A 127 29.78 -26.23 17.77
C ILE A 127 30.21 -25.85 16.36
N ASN A 128 31.22 -25.00 16.28
CA ASN A 128 31.85 -24.51 15.07
C ASN A 128 33.35 -24.33 15.31
N GLU A 129 34.10 -23.98 14.27
CA GLU A 129 35.56 -23.91 14.31
C GLU A 129 36.10 -22.89 15.34
N MET A 130 35.31 -21.90 15.74
CA MET A 130 35.71 -20.91 16.74
C MET A 130 35.71 -21.47 18.16
N VAL A 131 34.85 -22.45 18.45
CA VAL A 131 34.70 -23.03 19.80
C VAL A 131 35.35 -24.39 19.95
N LEU A 132 35.44 -25.16 18.87
CA LEU A 132 36.14 -26.45 18.85
C LEU A 132 36.82 -26.65 17.49
N PRO A 133 38.14 -26.82 17.42
CA PRO A 133 38.84 -27.03 16.15
C PRO A 133 38.28 -28.22 15.36
N LEU A 134 38.37 -28.14 14.03
CA LEU A 134 37.98 -29.27 13.17
C LEU A 134 38.83 -30.52 13.46
N PRO A 135 38.26 -31.73 13.34
CA PRO A 135 39.00 -32.97 13.58
C PRO A 135 40.11 -33.18 12.54
N LYS A 136 41.37 -33.23 13.03
CA LYS A 136 42.56 -33.51 12.21
C LYS A 136 43.17 -34.89 12.48
N ASN A 137 43.05 -35.37 13.71
CA ASN A 137 43.62 -36.61 14.22
C ASN A 137 42.72 -37.19 15.34
N GLU A 138 43.12 -38.31 15.93
CA GLU A 138 42.37 -38.99 17.00
C GLU A 138 42.34 -38.19 18.32
N GLU A 139 43.23 -37.21 18.51
CA GLU A 139 43.26 -36.32 19.69
C GLU A 139 41.99 -35.45 19.79
N TRP A 140 41.24 -35.30 18.70
CA TRP A 140 39.97 -34.56 18.70
C TRP A 140 38.95 -35.15 19.69
N ASP A 141 38.92 -36.48 19.87
CA ASP A 141 37.98 -37.11 20.80
C ASP A 141 38.22 -36.63 22.25
N GLN A 142 39.49 -36.51 22.65
CA GLN A 142 39.85 -35.98 23.96
C GLN A 142 39.53 -34.49 24.10
N GLN A 143 39.71 -33.70 23.04
CA GLN A 143 39.32 -32.28 23.03
C GLN A 143 37.80 -32.12 23.15
N PHE A 144 37.04 -32.96 22.44
CA PHE A 144 35.60 -32.99 22.50
C PHE A 144 35.10 -33.39 23.89
N LEU A 145 35.69 -34.40 24.53
CA LEU A 145 35.32 -34.79 25.90
C LEU A 145 35.54 -33.66 26.92
N LYS A 146 36.65 -32.90 26.81
CA LYS A 146 36.88 -31.71 27.64
C LYS A 146 35.83 -30.62 27.38
N TYR A 147 35.49 -30.40 26.11
CA TYR A 147 34.43 -29.45 25.72
C TYR A 147 33.06 -29.90 26.25
N GLN A 148 32.76 -31.19 26.18
CA GLN A 148 31.53 -31.79 26.69
C GLN A 148 31.38 -31.53 28.19
N GLU A 149 32.45 -31.73 28.95
CA GLU A 149 32.50 -31.47 30.40
C GLU A 149 32.36 -29.97 30.71
N GLN A 150 33.12 -29.11 30.04
CA GLN A 150 33.10 -27.66 30.25
C GLN A 150 31.70 -27.05 30.05
N PHE A 151 30.96 -27.51 29.04
CA PHE A 151 29.64 -26.99 28.68
C PHE A 151 28.47 -27.85 29.19
N ASN A 152 28.76 -28.83 30.06
CA ASN A 152 27.78 -29.75 30.64
C ASN A 152 26.85 -30.38 29.59
N ILE A 153 27.42 -30.82 28.47
CA ILE A 153 26.66 -31.47 27.40
C ILE A 153 26.26 -32.88 27.87
N PRO A 154 24.95 -33.23 27.88
CA PRO A 154 24.49 -34.55 28.30
C PRO A 154 25.10 -35.68 27.48
N ASN A 155 25.25 -36.86 28.07
CA ASN A 155 25.73 -38.03 27.33
C ASN A 155 24.79 -38.44 26.19
N ILE A 156 23.48 -38.19 26.32
CA ILE A 156 22.53 -38.56 25.28
C ILE A 156 21.94 -37.30 24.66
N VAL A 157 22.25 -37.07 23.38
CA VAL A 157 21.89 -35.88 22.62
C VAL A 157 21.43 -36.24 21.22
N ASN A 158 20.67 -35.35 20.60
CA ASN A 158 20.34 -35.42 19.18
C ASN A 158 21.28 -34.49 18.41
N LEU A 159 21.99 -35.03 17.42
CA LEU A 159 22.65 -34.24 16.39
C LEU A 159 21.60 -33.83 15.34
N VAL A 160 21.38 -32.53 15.17
CA VAL A 160 20.28 -31.99 14.35
C VAL A 160 20.80 -31.24 13.12
N TYR A 161 20.27 -31.61 11.95
CA TYR A 161 20.50 -30.92 10.68
C TYR A 161 19.19 -30.77 9.89
N GLY A 162 18.68 -29.54 9.78
CA GLY A 162 17.35 -29.32 9.23
C GLY A 162 16.32 -30.14 10.00
N ASP A 163 15.58 -30.98 9.28
CA ASP A 163 14.53 -31.84 9.85
C ASP A 163 15.08 -33.18 10.38
N ASN A 164 16.34 -33.52 10.07
CA ASN A 164 16.94 -34.80 10.47
C ASN A 164 17.54 -34.72 11.88
N LYS A 165 17.28 -35.75 12.69
CA LYS A 165 17.82 -35.92 14.04
C LYS A 165 18.51 -37.28 14.15
N LEU A 166 19.74 -37.30 14.64
CA LEU A 166 20.49 -38.51 14.94
C LEU A 166 20.74 -38.60 16.45
N LEU A 167 20.16 -39.62 17.10
CA LEU A 167 20.38 -39.86 18.53
C LEU A 167 21.79 -40.41 18.75
N LEU A 168 22.56 -39.74 19.60
CA LEU A 168 23.92 -40.12 19.94
C LEU A 168 24.05 -40.34 21.44
N ASN A 169 24.72 -41.44 21.82
CA ASN A 169 25.22 -41.65 23.16
C ASN A 169 26.73 -41.36 23.17
N LEU A 170 27.11 -40.18 23.63
CA LEU A 170 28.46 -39.68 23.70
C LEU A 170 29.37 -40.48 24.65
N SER A 171 28.82 -41.33 25.52
CA SER A 171 29.62 -42.30 26.27
C SER A 171 30.25 -43.38 25.38
N ILE A 172 29.66 -43.65 24.19
CA ILE A 172 30.10 -44.67 23.25
C ILE A 172 31.07 -44.05 22.21
N ALA A 173 32.30 -44.57 22.14
CA ALA A 173 33.33 -44.06 21.22
C ALA A 173 32.89 -44.05 19.75
N ASN A 174 32.17 -45.09 19.30
CA ASN A 174 31.65 -45.16 17.93
C ASN A 174 30.67 -44.02 17.59
N HIS A 175 29.85 -43.58 18.56
CA HIS A 175 28.92 -42.47 18.36
C HIS A 175 29.66 -41.13 18.30
N ARG A 176 30.71 -40.96 19.12
CA ARG A 176 31.59 -39.78 19.03
C ARG A 176 32.35 -39.75 17.70
N TYR A 177 32.77 -40.89 17.18
CA TYR A 177 33.37 -40.98 15.86
C TYR A 177 32.40 -40.58 14.73
N LEU A 178 31.11 -40.95 14.82
CA LEU A 178 30.08 -40.47 13.90
C LEU A 178 29.92 -38.95 13.99
N LEU A 179 29.86 -38.40 15.22
CA LEU A 179 29.80 -36.97 15.45
C LEU A 179 30.98 -36.24 14.82
N MET A 180 32.20 -36.77 15.01
CA MET A 180 33.43 -36.25 14.42
C MET A 180 33.35 -36.18 12.89
N LYS A 181 32.86 -37.25 12.24
CA LYS A 181 32.68 -37.29 10.77
C LYS A 181 31.70 -36.22 10.29
N GLU A 182 30.54 -36.12 10.93
CA GLU A 182 29.53 -35.12 10.58
C GLU A 182 30.05 -33.70 10.81
N TYR A 183 30.78 -33.47 11.90
CA TYR A 183 31.38 -32.17 12.18
C TYR A 183 32.44 -31.78 11.14
N LYS A 184 33.33 -32.71 10.78
CA LYS A 184 34.34 -32.49 9.73
C LYS A 184 33.71 -32.15 8.37
N LYS A 185 32.59 -32.81 8.04
CA LYS A 185 31.87 -32.62 6.77
C LYS A 185 31.14 -31.27 6.72
N HIS A 186 30.41 -30.92 7.79
CA HIS A 186 29.53 -29.76 7.79
C HIS A 186 30.13 -28.49 8.40
N LYS A 187 31.29 -28.59 9.07
CA LYS A 187 32.02 -27.51 9.78
C LYS A 187 31.26 -26.83 10.92
N ARG A 188 29.99 -27.19 11.10
CA ARG A 188 29.12 -26.74 12.18
C ARG A 188 28.12 -27.84 12.51
N ILE A 189 27.89 -28.07 13.79
CA ILE A 189 26.91 -29.04 14.28
C ILE A 189 26.04 -28.39 15.36
N ARG A 190 24.83 -28.94 15.54
CA ARG A 190 23.94 -28.60 16.64
C ARG A 190 23.59 -29.86 17.41
N LEU A 191 23.97 -29.89 18.69
CA LEU A 191 23.56 -30.92 19.64
C LEU A 191 22.36 -30.41 20.42
N VAL A 192 21.29 -31.18 20.52
CA VAL A 192 20.07 -30.84 21.25
C VAL A 192 19.85 -31.89 22.33
N GLU A 193 19.44 -31.49 23.53
CA GLU A 193 19.13 -32.44 24.59
C GLU A 193 18.07 -33.47 24.16
N SER A 194 18.17 -34.69 24.70
CA SER A 194 17.22 -35.77 24.42
C SER A 194 16.49 -36.21 25.69
N PHE A 195 15.19 -36.50 25.54
CA PHE A 195 14.33 -36.97 26.63
C PHE A 195 14.00 -38.46 26.52
N LEU A 196 14.35 -39.09 25.39
CA LEU A 196 14.11 -40.51 25.16
C LEU A 196 14.66 -41.41 26.29
N PRO A 197 15.83 -41.15 26.89
CA PRO A 197 16.35 -41.99 27.98
C PRO A 197 15.51 -41.98 29.25
N GLN A 198 14.62 -40.99 29.41
CA GLN A 198 13.73 -40.85 30.56
C GLN A 198 12.36 -41.51 30.32
N SER A 199 12.15 -42.08 29.13
CA SER A 199 10.89 -42.71 28.76
C SER A 199 10.92 -44.20 29.10
N ASN A 200 9.83 -44.67 29.71
CA ASN A 200 9.57 -46.11 29.90
C ASN A 200 8.74 -46.70 28.74
N ASN A 201 8.57 -45.96 27.63
CA ASN A 201 7.79 -46.43 26.50
C ASN A 201 8.65 -47.34 25.61
N ASP A 202 8.05 -48.43 25.14
CA ASP A 202 8.69 -49.35 24.18
C ASP A 202 8.90 -48.71 22.79
N HIS A 203 8.20 -47.59 22.52
CA HIS A 203 8.23 -46.90 21.24
C HIS A 203 8.34 -45.38 21.41
N VAL A 204 8.93 -44.74 20.40
CA VAL A 204 8.98 -43.28 20.26
C VAL A 204 7.75 -42.81 19.52
N TYR A 205 7.00 -41.89 20.12
CA TYR A 205 5.80 -41.31 19.53
C TYR A 205 5.98 -39.81 19.29
N GLU A 206 5.51 -39.34 18.14
CA GLU A 206 5.25 -37.92 17.88
C GLU A 206 3.74 -37.73 17.71
N ILE A 207 3.15 -36.85 18.51
CA ILE A 207 1.71 -36.59 18.50
C ILE A 207 1.48 -35.20 17.91
N VAL A 208 0.77 -35.16 16.78
CA VAL A 208 0.35 -33.91 16.13
C VAL A 208 -1.10 -33.65 16.49
N THR A 209 -1.34 -32.60 17.28
CA THR A 209 -2.69 -32.23 17.74
C THR A 209 -3.13 -30.93 17.07
N PRO A 210 -4.14 -30.95 16.19
CA PRO A 210 -4.73 -29.74 15.65
C PRO A 210 -5.36 -28.88 16.76
N ILE A 211 -5.08 -27.58 16.76
CA ILE A 211 -5.66 -26.61 17.70
C ILE A 211 -6.56 -25.66 16.93
N TYR A 212 -7.81 -25.52 17.39
CA TYR A 212 -8.81 -24.68 16.74
C TYR A 212 -9.14 -23.45 17.59
N LYS A 213 -9.36 -22.32 16.93
CA LYS A 213 -9.82 -21.10 17.60
C LYS A 213 -11.28 -21.29 18.04
N LYS A 214 -11.58 -21.03 19.31
CA LYS A 214 -12.95 -21.17 19.87
C LYS A 214 -13.96 -20.21 19.24
N SER A 215 -13.53 -19.05 18.76
CA SER A 215 -14.39 -18.06 18.10
C SER A 215 -14.07 -17.94 16.61
N SER A 216 -15.12 -17.91 15.79
CA SER A 216 -15.00 -17.57 14.38
C SER A 216 -14.73 -16.08 14.24
N TYR A 217 -13.56 -15.72 13.70
CA TYR A 217 -13.29 -14.33 13.34
C TYR A 217 -13.86 -14.07 11.95
N ARG A 218 -14.90 -13.24 11.87
CA ARG A 218 -15.30 -12.62 10.61
C ARG A 218 -14.43 -11.39 10.42
N GLY A 219 -13.56 -11.43 9.40
CA GLY A 219 -12.78 -10.25 9.02
C GLY A 219 -13.69 -9.06 8.68
N PRO A 220 -13.12 -7.85 8.55
CA PRO A 220 -13.89 -6.69 8.09
C PRO A 220 -14.57 -7.01 6.76
N GLU A 221 -15.79 -6.53 6.58
CA GLU A 221 -16.44 -6.54 5.28
C GLU A 221 -15.61 -5.68 4.33
N ILE A 222 -15.31 -6.23 3.16
CA ILE A 222 -14.57 -5.53 2.12
C ILE A 222 -15.57 -5.27 1.02
N GLU A 223 -15.83 -4.00 0.75
CA GLU A 223 -16.62 -3.59 -0.40
C GLU A 223 -15.79 -3.86 -1.66
N ILE A 224 -16.28 -4.78 -2.48
CA ILE A 224 -15.59 -5.14 -3.72
C ILE A 224 -16.05 -4.18 -4.82
N PRO A 225 -15.11 -3.56 -5.56
CA PRO A 225 -15.46 -2.79 -6.75
C PRO A 225 -16.27 -3.67 -7.72
N LYS A 226 -17.48 -3.22 -8.05
CA LYS A 226 -18.39 -3.96 -8.95
C LYS A 226 -18.02 -3.83 -10.43
N TYR A 227 -17.12 -2.91 -10.75
CA TYR A 227 -16.80 -2.54 -12.10
C TYR A 227 -15.51 -3.22 -12.52
N ASN A 228 -15.60 -4.00 -13.61
CA ASN A 228 -14.43 -4.63 -14.21
C ASN A 228 -13.63 -3.57 -14.97
N ASN A 229 -12.32 -3.74 -15.02
CA ASN A 229 -11.48 -3.11 -16.04
C ASN A 229 -11.88 -3.72 -17.39
N THR A 230 -12.92 -3.18 -18.03
CA THR A 230 -13.10 -3.32 -19.47
C THR A 230 -12.16 -2.32 -20.13
N ASP A 231 -11.66 -2.63 -21.33
CA ASP A 231 -11.00 -1.63 -22.16
C ASP A 231 -12.01 -0.50 -22.39
N ILE A 232 -11.74 0.65 -21.78
CA ILE A 232 -12.55 1.84 -21.94
C ILE A 232 -11.99 2.57 -23.16
N GLU A 233 -12.74 2.55 -24.26
CA GLU A 233 -12.44 3.41 -25.41
C GLU A 233 -12.50 4.87 -24.95
N TYR A 234 -11.41 5.59 -25.19
CA TYR A 234 -11.24 6.99 -24.82
C TYR A 234 -10.78 7.76 -26.04
N ASP A 235 -11.66 8.64 -26.51
CA ASP A 235 -11.55 9.24 -27.84
C ASP A 235 -10.77 10.57 -27.84
N LYS A 236 -10.22 10.98 -26.69
CA LYS A 236 -9.43 12.20 -26.56
C LYS A 236 -7.94 11.89 -26.54
N GLU A 237 -7.21 12.53 -27.44
CA GLU A 237 -5.74 12.49 -27.43
C GLU A 237 -5.17 13.74 -26.76
N TRP A 238 -4.34 13.52 -25.75
CA TRP A 238 -3.69 14.60 -24.99
C TRP A 238 -2.20 14.65 -25.30
N PHE A 239 -1.66 15.85 -25.50
CA PHE A 239 -0.23 16.09 -25.37
C PHE A 239 0.14 16.03 -23.90
N ALA A 240 0.73 14.90 -23.52
CA ALA A 240 1.22 14.67 -22.18
C ALA A 240 2.73 14.85 -22.12
N ILE A 241 3.15 15.82 -21.31
CA ILE A 241 4.55 16.22 -21.18
C ILE A 241 4.94 16.04 -19.72
N HIS A 242 6.10 15.46 -19.47
CA HIS A 242 6.77 15.52 -18.19
C HIS A 242 7.93 16.50 -18.30
N ILE A 243 7.96 17.50 -17.42
CA ILE A 243 8.98 18.53 -17.35
C ILE A 243 9.77 18.29 -16.06
N TYR A 244 11.06 18.02 -16.16
CA TYR A 244 11.92 17.70 -15.03
C TYR A 244 12.52 18.98 -14.43
N ILE A 245 12.06 19.33 -13.24
CA ILE A 245 12.43 20.58 -12.54
C ILE A 245 12.31 20.39 -11.02
N GLU A 246 13.33 20.82 -10.29
CA GLU A 246 13.40 20.70 -8.83
C GLU A 246 12.22 21.38 -8.14
N LYS A 247 11.71 20.76 -7.05
CA LYS A 247 10.55 21.26 -6.30
C LYS A 247 10.66 22.75 -5.92
N SER A 248 11.85 23.22 -5.57
CA SER A 248 12.12 24.61 -5.17
C SER A 248 11.85 25.64 -6.27
N SER A 249 12.04 25.28 -7.54
CA SER A 249 11.88 26.19 -8.69
C SER A 249 10.52 26.08 -9.38
N GLN A 250 9.71 25.09 -9.00
CA GLN A 250 8.43 24.81 -9.67
C GLN A 250 7.42 25.95 -9.55
N ASP A 251 7.29 26.60 -8.39
CA ASP A 251 6.32 27.70 -8.22
C ASP A 251 6.64 28.86 -9.16
N THR A 252 7.90 29.30 -9.16
CA THR A 252 8.41 30.36 -10.06
C THR A 252 8.25 29.96 -11.52
N PHE A 253 8.62 28.74 -11.90
CA PHE A 253 8.46 28.27 -13.28
C PHE A 253 6.99 28.23 -13.73
N ILE A 254 6.09 27.79 -12.86
CA ILE A 254 4.66 27.74 -13.15
C ILE A 254 4.12 29.15 -13.41
N ILE A 255 4.47 30.12 -12.56
CA ILE A 255 3.97 31.49 -12.65
C ILE A 255 4.59 32.23 -13.85
N ASP A 256 5.90 32.19 -13.98
CA ASP A 256 6.62 33.08 -14.91
C ASP A 256 6.67 32.55 -16.34
N ASN A 257 6.59 31.21 -16.52
CA ASN A 257 6.85 30.58 -17.81
C ASN A 257 5.69 29.71 -18.29
N LEU A 258 5.27 28.72 -17.50
CA LEU A 258 4.29 27.71 -17.94
C LEU A 258 2.88 28.30 -18.05
N TYR A 259 2.39 28.99 -17.01
CA TYR A 259 1.03 29.50 -16.99
C TYR A 259 0.76 30.56 -18.07
N PRO A 260 1.64 31.57 -18.28
CA PRO A 260 1.47 32.53 -19.38
C PRO A 260 1.45 31.85 -20.74
N PHE A 261 2.31 30.84 -20.95
CA PHE A 261 2.37 30.08 -22.19
C PHE A 261 1.07 29.33 -22.48
N VAL A 262 0.53 28.54 -21.54
CA VAL A 262 -0.72 27.80 -21.76
C VAL A 262 -1.92 28.73 -21.91
N LYS A 263 -1.94 29.87 -21.21
CA LYS A 263 -2.98 30.90 -21.38
C LYS A 263 -2.92 31.55 -22.76
N HIS A 264 -1.72 31.80 -23.27
CA HIS A 264 -1.52 32.31 -24.63
C HIS A 264 -2.01 31.32 -25.68
N LEU A 265 -1.65 30.04 -25.57
CA LEU A 265 -2.14 28.99 -26.47
C LEU A 265 -3.67 28.90 -26.43
N LYS A 266 -4.27 28.88 -25.23
CA LYS A 266 -5.73 28.82 -25.09
C LYS A 266 -6.42 30.06 -25.66
N GLY A 267 -5.83 31.25 -25.48
CA GLY A 267 -6.35 32.51 -26.03
C GLY A 267 -6.32 32.58 -27.57
N LYS A 268 -5.36 31.90 -28.20
CA LYS A 268 -5.29 31.75 -29.66
C LYS A 268 -6.21 30.67 -30.22
N GLY A 269 -6.75 29.80 -29.37
CA GLY A 269 -7.47 28.59 -29.80
C GLY A 269 -6.54 27.46 -30.22
N ASP A 270 -5.26 27.51 -29.83
CA ASP A 270 -4.31 26.43 -30.12
C ASP A 270 -4.55 25.20 -29.24
N ILE A 271 -5.18 25.36 -28.08
CA ILE A 271 -5.57 24.28 -27.17
C ILE A 271 -6.97 24.56 -26.60
N ASP A 272 -7.72 23.51 -26.31
CA ASP A 272 -9.06 23.59 -25.73
C ASP A 272 -9.02 23.48 -24.20
N GLN A 273 -8.20 22.57 -23.67
CA GLN A 273 -8.08 22.33 -22.23
C GLN A 273 -6.63 22.08 -21.83
N TYR A 274 -6.31 22.43 -20.59
CA TYR A 274 -5.04 22.04 -19.98
C TYR A 274 -5.19 21.77 -18.50
N PHE A 275 -4.28 20.97 -17.96
CA PHE A 275 -4.09 20.90 -16.52
C PHE A 275 -2.67 20.48 -16.18
N LEU A 276 -2.27 20.82 -14.95
CA LEU A 276 -0.98 20.44 -14.40
C LEU A 276 -1.15 19.54 -13.18
N MET A 277 -0.10 18.78 -12.87
CA MET A 277 0.08 18.08 -11.60
C MET A 277 1.57 17.93 -11.30
N ARG A 278 1.90 17.80 -10.02
CA ARG A 278 3.28 17.63 -9.54
C ARG A 278 3.51 16.16 -9.18
N TYR A 279 4.66 15.61 -9.53
CA TYR A 279 4.95 14.19 -9.33
C TYR A 279 6.40 13.96 -8.95
N ILE A 280 6.69 12.83 -8.30
CA ILE A 280 8.05 12.41 -7.96
C ILE A 280 8.30 11.05 -8.61
N LYS A 281 9.24 10.97 -9.54
CA LYS A 281 9.69 9.72 -10.18
C LYS A 281 11.16 9.87 -10.58
N GLN A 282 12.07 9.29 -9.78
CA GLN A 282 13.53 9.44 -9.97
C GLN A 282 13.97 10.93 -10.05
N GLY A 283 13.20 11.84 -9.45
CA GLY A 283 13.33 13.29 -9.57
C GLY A 283 11.96 13.99 -9.46
N ASP A 284 11.97 15.31 -9.33
CA ASP A 284 10.77 16.15 -9.31
C ASP A 284 10.28 16.47 -10.74
N ILE A 285 8.99 16.26 -10.98
CA ILE A 285 8.38 16.37 -12.30
C ILE A 285 7.12 17.23 -12.24
N LEU A 286 6.98 18.17 -13.17
CA LEU A 286 5.70 18.78 -13.52
C LEU A 286 5.10 18.03 -14.72
N LYS A 287 3.94 17.44 -14.53
CA LYS A 287 3.18 16.83 -15.63
C LYS A 287 2.23 17.88 -16.19
N LEU A 288 2.41 18.21 -17.45
CA LEU A 288 1.51 19.07 -18.21
C LEU A 288 0.68 18.20 -19.15
N ARG A 289 -0.62 18.50 -19.22
CA ARG A 289 -1.57 17.87 -20.14
C ARG A 289 -2.24 18.97 -20.93
N LEU A 290 -2.20 18.86 -22.25
CA LEU A 290 -2.83 19.79 -23.19
C LEU A 290 -3.73 19.00 -24.13
N TYR A 291 -4.97 19.43 -24.27
CA TYR A 291 -5.95 18.83 -25.17
C TYR A 291 -6.29 19.80 -26.28
N ARG A 292 -6.46 19.25 -27.48
CA ARG A 292 -7.00 19.93 -28.64
C ARG A 292 -7.97 18.97 -29.35
N ASN A 293 -9.12 19.49 -29.78
CA ASN A 293 -10.18 18.72 -30.40
C ASN A 293 -9.99 18.53 -31.91
N ASP A 294 -9.14 19.33 -32.57
CA ASP A 294 -8.84 19.16 -34.00
C ASP A 294 -7.59 18.29 -34.25
N GLU A 295 -7.49 17.77 -35.47
CA GLU A 295 -6.48 16.79 -35.86
C GLU A 295 -5.12 17.39 -36.28
N ASN A 296 -4.91 18.72 -36.20
CA ASN A 296 -3.64 19.32 -36.66
C ASN A 296 -2.53 19.26 -35.58
N TYR A 297 -2.23 18.04 -35.12
CA TYR A 297 -1.27 17.76 -34.05
C TYR A 297 0.16 18.23 -34.35
N ASN A 298 0.56 18.31 -35.62
CA ASN A 298 1.93 18.68 -36.01
C ASN A 298 2.27 20.13 -35.65
N GLU A 299 1.31 21.04 -35.78
CA GLU A 299 1.52 22.47 -35.51
C GLU A 299 1.76 22.71 -34.02
N ILE A 300 0.89 22.17 -33.17
CA ILE A 300 1.06 22.24 -31.70
C ILE A 300 2.39 21.59 -31.29
N TYR A 301 2.70 20.41 -31.81
CA TYR A 301 3.92 19.71 -31.43
C TYR A 301 5.17 20.57 -31.69
N SER A 302 5.22 21.27 -32.83
CA SER A 302 6.32 22.20 -33.13
C SER A 302 6.39 23.34 -32.12
N ILE A 303 5.25 23.98 -31.82
CA ILE A 303 5.18 25.09 -30.85
C ILE A 303 5.65 24.63 -29.45
N LEU A 304 5.20 23.46 -29.01
CA LEU A 304 5.59 22.87 -27.73
C LEU A 304 7.08 22.54 -27.70
N LYS A 305 7.62 21.94 -28.76
CA LYS A 305 9.03 21.58 -28.84
C LYS A 305 9.94 22.81 -28.79
N ASP A 306 9.58 23.87 -29.50
CA ASP A 306 10.33 25.13 -29.50
C ASP A 306 10.29 25.81 -28.13
N TRP A 307 9.10 25.88 -27.51
CA TRP A 307 8.94 26.43 -26.16
C TRP A 307 9.70 25.62 -25.09
N LEU A 308 9.60 24.28 -25.13
CA LEU A 308 10.33 23.40 -24.21
C LEU A 308 11.84 23.54 -24.36
N SER A 309 12.33 23.68 -25.59
CA SER A 309 13.74 23.91 -25.88
C SER A 309 14.22 25.27 -25.35
N PHE A 310 13.37 26.30 -25.45
CA PHE A 310 13.63 27.63 -24.91
C PHE A 310 13.71 27.60 -23.38
N VAL A 311 12.67 27.10 -22.69
CA VAL A 311 12.66 27.11 -21.22
C VAL A 311 13.77 26.24 -20.62
N ARG A 312 14.18 25.16 -21.30
CA ARG A 312 15.34 24.36 -20.87
C ARG A 312 16.66 25.13 -20.91
N GLN A 313 16.77 26.16 -21.76
CA GLN A 313 17.97 27.00 -21.84
C GLN A 313 17.91 28.22 -20.91
N THR A 314 16.71 28.67 -20.53
CA THR A 314 16.51 29.94 -19.81
C THR A 314 16.00 29.78 -18.38
N THR A 315 15.70 28.56 -17.94
CA THR A 315 15.15 28.25 -16.60
C THR A 315 15.85 27.01 -16.02
N GLU A 316 15.42 26.59 -14.84
CA GLU A 316 15.90 25.44 -14.08
C GLU A 316 15.35 24.09 -14.59
N VAL A 317 14.63 24.09 -15.72
CA VAL A 317 14.19 22.87 -16.39
C VAL A 317 15.41 22.10 -16.89
N SER A 318 15.59 20.88 -16.37
CA SER A 318 16.72 20.01 -16.71
C SER A 318 16.48 19.21 -18.01
N ASP A 319 15.26 18.68 -18.16
CA ASP A 319 14.86 17.87 -19.29
C ASP A 319 13.33 17.84 -19.46
N TYR A 320 12.85 17.22 -20.53
CA TYR A 320 11.43 16.94 -20.75
C TYR A 320 11.20 15.68 -21.60
N GLU A 321 10.06 15.02 -21.40
CA GLU A 321 9.63 13.89 -22.24
C GLU A 321 8.15 14.00 -22.64
N PHE A 322 7.82 13.57 -23.86
CA PHE A 322 6.44 13.33 -24.28
C PHE A 322 6.06 11.89 -23.92
N VAL A 323 4.90 11.71 -23.31
CA VAL A 323 4.40 10.41 -22.85
C VAL A 323 2.94 10.21 -23.26
N SER A 324 2.42 9.01 -23.10
CA SER A 324 0.99 8.75 -23.21
C SER A 324 0.24 9.19 -21.95
N TYR A 325 -0.98 9.71 -22.13
CA TYR A 325 -1.90 9.96 -21.04
C TYR A 325 -2.85 8.78 -20.87
N GLU A 326 -2.88 8.22 -19.66
CA GLU A 326 -3.81 7.17 -19.27
C GLU A 326 -4.77 7.73 -18.21
N PRO A 327 -6.05 8.00 -18.53
CA PRO A 327 -7.00 8.55 -17.58
C PRO A 327 -7.35 7.55 -16.47
N GLU A 328 -7.46 8.02 -15.23
CA GLU A 328 -7.80 7.20 -14.06
C GLU A 328 -9.33 7.00 -13.91
N PHE A 329 -10.01 6.45 -14.92
CA PHE A 329 -11.47 6.32 -14.98
C PHE A 329 -12.10 5.80 -13.69
N PHE A 330 -11.61 4.66 -13.19
CA PHE A 330 -12.19 4.01 -12.03
C PHE A 330 -12.02 4.83 -10.75
N ARG A 331 -10.94 5.61 -10.64
CA ARG A 331 -10.72 6.52 -9.49
C ARG A 331 -11.76 7.64 -9.46
N TYR A 332 -12.13 8.15 -10.63
CA TYR A 332 -12.98 9.32 -10.80
C TYR A 332 -14.43 9.01 -11.22
N GLY A 333 -14.91 7.78 -10.97
CA GLY A 333 -16.32 7.45 -11.10
C GLY A 333 -16.75 6.85 -12.44
N GLY A 334 -15.80 6.55 -13.33
CA GLY A 334 -16.01 5.80 -14.57
C GLY A 334 -15.93 6.64 -15.83
N LYS A 335 -16.10 5.98 -17.00
CA LYS A 335 -16.03 6.61 -18.34
C LYS A 335 -16.86 7.89 -18.42
N ASN A 336 -18.11 7.83 -17.97
CA ASN A 336 -19.07 8.92 -18.14
C ASN A 336 -18.78 10.15 -17.28
N THR A 337 -17.80 10.12 -16.38
CA THR A 337 -17.49 11.22 -15.45
C THR A 337 -16.14 11.87 -15.77
N ILE A 338 -15.31 11.26 -16.62
CA ILE A 338 -13.92 11.69 -16.81
C ILE A 338 -13.84 13.09 -17.44
N ASP A 339 -14.77 13.44 -18.32
CA ASP A 339 -14.75 14.72 -19.03
C ASP A 339 -15.00 15.90 -18.10
N GLU A 340 -15.96 15.77 -17.16
CA GLU A 340 -16.19 16.77 -16.13
C GLU A 340 -15.01 16.85 -15.14
N ILE A 341 -14.31 15.74 -14.92
CA ILE A 341 -13.13 15.68 -14.03
C ILE A 341 -11.93 16.39 -14.67
N GLU A 342 -11.73 16.22 -15.98
CA GLU A 342 -10.69 16.93 -16.74
C GLU A 342 -10.98 18.43 -16.80
N SER A 343 -12.25 18.79 -16.99
CA SER A 343 -12.70 20.18 -16.91
C SER A 343 -12.48 20.77 -15.51
N PHE A 344 -12.72 19.97 -14.45
CA PHE A 344 -12.39 20.33 -13.09
C PHE A 344 -10.88 20.50 -12.88
N PHE A 345 -10.04 19.64 -13.45
CA PHE A 345 -8.58 19.76 -13.34
C PHE A 345 -8.05 21.03 -13.97
N GLU A 346 -8.66 21.51 -15.05
CA GLU A 346 -8.35 22.82 -15.61
C GLU A 346 -8.77 23.96 -14.67
N TYR A 347 -10.02 23.93 -14.18
CA TYR A 347 -10.50 24.90 -13.18
C TYR A 347 -9.56 24.95 -11.96
N ASP A 348 -9.20 23.78 -11.45
CA ASP A 348 -8.39 23.61 -10.25
C ASP A 348 -6.91 24.00 -10.49
N THR A 349 -6.42 23.83 -11.72
CA THR A 349 -5.11 24.37 -12.15
C THR A 349 -5.12 25.89 -12.10
N ASN A 350 -6.15 26.55 -12.63
CA ASN A 350 -6.27 28.00 -12.57
C ASN A 350 -6.37 28.50 -11.13
N LEU A 351 -7.18 27.85 -10.30
CA LEU A 351 -7.29 28.16 -8.87
C LEU A 351 -5.92 28.02 -8.18
N ALA A 352 -5.21 26.92 -8.42
CA ALA A 352 -3.91 26.66 -7.81
C ALA A 352 -2.88 27.74 -8.19
N VAL A 353 -2.77 28.11 -9.47
CA VAL A 353 -1.84 29.18 -9.89
C VAL A 353 -2.19 30.50 -9.22
N ASN A 354 -3.47 30.88 -9.16
CA ASN A 354 -3.87 32.10 -8.46
C ASN A 354 -3.53 32.05 -6.96
N ILE A 355 -3.62 30.88 -6.30
CA ILE A 355 -3.23 30.71 -4.90
C ILE A 355 -1.71 30.84 -4.71
N ILE A 356 -0.92 30.35 -5.65
CA ILE A 356 0.55 30.40 -5.58
C ILE A 356 1.05 31.84 -5.84
N ASP A 357 0.44 32.52 -6.82
CA ASP A 357 0.86 33.83 -7.34
C ASP A 357 0.42 35.03 -6.48
N ASN A 358 -0.66 34.89 -5.71
CA ASN A 358 -1.21 36.00 -4.91
C ASN A 358 -0.85 35.85 -3.42
N ASP A 359 -0.53 36.98 -2.79
CA ASP A 359 -0.41 37.08 -1.34
C ASP A 359 -1.78 37.39 -0.71
N PHE A 360 -2.24 36.47 0.13
CA PHE A 360 -3.50 36.61 0.87
C PHE A 360 -3.24 36.93 2.35
N LYS A 361 -4.26 37.45 3.05
CA LYS A 361 -4.21 37.63 4.52
C LYS A 361 -3.91 36.31 5.25
N PHE A 362 -4.41 35.20 4.73
CA PHE A 362 -4.19 33.87 5.29
C PHE A 362 -3.03 33.16 4.61
N GLU A 363 -2.27 32.37 5.36
CA GLU A 363 -1.26 31.50 4.77
C GLU A 363 -1.90 30.48 3.81
N ARG A 364 -1.11 30.03 2.83
CA ARG A 364 -1.58 29.13 1.75
C ARG A 364 -2.45 27.95 2.26
N PRO A 365 -2.10 27.20 3.33
CA PRO A 365 -2.93 26.08 3.81
C PRO A 365 -4.37 26.47 4.19
N PHE A 366 -4.55 27.67 4.76
CA PHE A 366 -5.87 28.18 5.13
C PHE A 366 -6.69 28.59 3.91
N VAL A 367 -6.07 29.26 2.92
CA VAL A 367 -6.73 29.58 1.64
C VAL A 367 -7.18 28.31 0.92
N VAL A 368 -6.33 27.27 0.91
CA VAL A 368 -6.71 25.97 0.35
C VAL A 368 -7.86 25.34 1.13
N ALA A 369 -7.86 25.39 2.46
CA ALA A 369 -8.97 24.88 3.26
C ALA A 369 -10.29 25.61 2.98
N ILE A 370 -10.26 26.95 2.83
CA ILE A 370 -11.42 27.76 2.43
C ILE A 370 -11.92 27.31 1.04
N SER A 371 -11.01 27.10 0.09
CA SER A 371 -11.38 26.63 -1.24
C SER A 371 -12.04 25.25 -1.23
N ILE A 372 -11.64 24.36 -0.30
CA ILE A 372 -12.25 23.03 -0.13
C ILE A 372 -13.65 23.16 0.48
N MET A 373 -13.84 24.06 1.44
CA MET A 373 -15.17 24.36 1.97
C MET A 373 -16.09 24.88 0.85
N TYR A 374 -15.61 25.81 0.02
CA TYR A 374 -16.34 26.26 -1.16
C TYR A 374 -16.69 25.10 -2.12
N LEU A 375 -15.73 24.20 -2.38
CA LEU A 375 -15.97 23.00 -3.19
C LEU A 375 -17.06 22.08 -2.58
N PHE A 376 -17.07 21.89 -1.26
CA PHE A 376 -18.10 21.10 -0.59
C PHE A 376 -19.50 21.66 -0.78
N GLU A 377 -19.65 22.98 -0.73
CA GLU A 377 -20.93 23.63 -0.95
C GLU A 377 -21.37 23.55 -2.42
N MET A 378 -20.47 23.85 -3.35
CA MET A 378 -20.76 23.79 -4.80
C MET A 378 -21.13 22.39 -5.29
N LEU A 379 -20.55 21.36 -4.67
CA LEU A 379 -20.87 19.97 -4.95
C LEU A 379 -21.96 19.42 -4.02
N SER A 380 -22.62 20.23 -3.20
CA SER A 380 -23.71 19.80 -2.31
C SER A 380 -23.34 18.57 -1.47
N ILE A 381 -22.13 18.57 -0.88
CA ILE A 381 -21.59 17.43 -0.11
C ILE A 381 -22.23 17.42 1.28
N SER A 382 -22.82 16.27 1.66
CA SER A 382 -23.49 16.13 2.96
C SER A 382 -22.51 16.20 4.12
N ASN A 383 -23.00 16.52 5.32
CA ASN A 383 -22.16 16.53 6.52
C ASN A 383 -21.59 15.13 6.85
N GLU A 384 -22.30 14.05 6.56
CA GLU A 384 -21.76 12.70 6.69
C GLU A 384 -20.59 12.47 5.75
N GLU A 385 -20.72 12.86 4.48
CA GLU A 385 -19.65 12.74 3.48
C GLU A 385 -18.43 13.60 3.86
N ARG A 386 -18.65 14.85 4.30
CA ARG A 386 -17.57 15.73 4.80
C ARG A 386 -16.80 15.08 5.94
N MET A 387 -17.52 14.51 6.92
CA MET A 387 -16.92 13.83 8.07
C MET A 387 -16.18 12.55 7.68
N GLU A 388 -16.70 11.78 6.72
CA GLU A 388 -16.02 10.61 6.17
C GLU A 388 -14.70 11.01 5.51
N ILE A 389 -14.70 12.06 4.68
CA ILE A 389 -13.49 12.58 4.02
C ILE A 389 -12.48 13.03 5.07
N VAL A 390 -12.82 13.87 6.05
CA VAL A 390 -11.80 14.36 7.00
C VAL A 390 -11.33 13.30 8.00
N ASN A 391 -12.14 12.30 8.33
CA ASN A 391 -11.75 11.23 9.26
C ASN A 391 -10.87 10.17 8.62
N ASN A 392 -11.05 9.90 7.33
CA ASN A 392 -10.24 8.91 6.61
C ASN A 392 -8.78 9.35 6.41
N TYR A 393 -8.52 10.66 6.41
CA TYR A 393 -7.22 11.22 6.02
C TYR A 393 -6.48 11.93 7.16
N VAL A 394 -7.15 12.30 8.26
CA VAL A 394 -6.54 13.11 9.34
C VAL A 394 -6.61 12.42 10.70
N PRO A 395 -5.47 12.23 11.39
CA PRO A 395 -5.43 11.83 12.79
C PRO A 395 -6.28 12.76 13.69
N THR A 396 -6.73 12.29 14.85
CA THR A 396 -7.71 13.00 15.67
C THR A 396 -7.30 14.44 16.07
N SER A 397 -6.01 14.76 16.13
CA SER A 397 -5.50 16.07 16.59
C SER A 397 -4.16 16.49 15.95
N PHE A 398 -4.14 16.72 14.63
CA PHE A 398 -2.96 17.27 13.95
C PHE A 398 -3.00 18.80 13.94
N LYS A 399 -1.94 19.45 14.47
CA LYS A 399 -1.73 20.92 14.49
C LYS A 399 -2.91 21.78 14.97
N SER A 400 -3.79 21.27 15.83
CA SER A 400 -5.01 21.99 16.27
C SER A 400 -4.75 23.32 16.98
N LYS A 401 -3.57 23.51 17.59
CA LYS A 401 -3.17 24.78 18.24
C LYS A 401 -2.96 25.91 17.22
N GLU A 402 -2.44 25.61 16.03
CA GLU A 402 -2.21 26.57 14.95
C GLU A 402 -3.54 27.04 14.33
N ILE A 403 -4.58 26.21 14.37
CA ILE A 403 -5.89 26.46 13.76
C ILE A 403 -6.81 27.27 14.70
N ARG A 404 -6.68 27.04 16.01
CA ARG A 404 -7.58 27.59 17.04
C ARG A 404 -7.80 29.11 16.97
N PRO A 405 -6.80 29.97 16.69
CA PRO A 405 -6.99 31.41 16.60
C PRO A 405 -7.95 31.84 15.48
N TYR A 406 -7.97 31.09 14.37
CA TYR A 406 -8.72 31.44 13.16
C TYR A 406 -10.09 30.75 13.07
N LYS A 407 -10.37 29.79 13.95
CA LYS A 407 -11.54 28.90 13.88
C LYS A 407 -12.88 29.63 13.68
N ASN A 408 -13.15 30.67 14.46
CA ASN A 408 -14.42 31.41 14.35
C ASN A 408 -14.50 32.20 13.04
N GLU A 409 -13.41 32.88 12.68
CA GLU A 409 -13.31 33.65 11.44
C GLU A 409 -13.49 32.75 10.21
N LEU A 410 -12.81 31.59 10.18
CA LEU A 410 -12.92 30.61 9.10
C LEU A 410 -14.35 30.07 8.93
N VAL A 411 -15.06 29.82 10.03
CA VAL A 411 -16.47 29.37 9.98
C VAL A 411 -17.39 30.45 9.42
N THR A 412 -17.19 31.71 9.83
CA THR A 412 -17.99 32.85 9.36
C THR A 412 -17.79 33.09 7.85
N ILE A 413 -16.55 33.04 7.36
CA ILE A 413 -16.26 33.30 5.94
C ILE A 413 -16.61 32.11 5.04
N CYS A 414 -16.54 30.88 5.56
CA CYS A 414 -16.95 29.68 4.82
C CYS A 414 -18.45 29.41 4.88
N ASN A 415 -19.25 30.30 5.49
CA ASN A 415 -20.71 30.18 5.50
C ASN A 415 -21.27 30.46 4.09
N PRO A 416 -22.00 29.51 3.46
CA PRO A 416 -22.58 29.71 2.14
C PRO A 416 -23.78 30.66 2.10
N GLU A 417 -24.32 31.08 3.24
CA GLU A 417 -25.46 32.01 3.31
C GLU A 417 -25.26 33.27 2.45
N ASN A 418 -26.35 33.72 1.83
CA ASN A 418 -26.38 34.85 0.89
C ASN A 418 -25.30 34.76 -0.20
N ASN A 419 -25.04 33.56 -0.72
CA ASN A 419 -24.04 33.30 -1.75
C ASN A 419 -22.62 33.71 -1.33
N PHE A 420 -22.21 33.27 -0.14
CA PHE A 420 -20.88 33.54 0.43
C PHE A 420 -20.62 35.04 0.66
N GLU A 421 -21.61 35.76 1.17
CA GLU A 421 -21.54 37.22 1.37
C GLU A 421 -20.37 37.64 2.26
N ASN A 422 -20.08 36.89 3.33
CA ASN A 422 -19.02 37.21 4.29
C ASN A 422 -17.62 37.21 3.66
N ILE A 423 -17.27 36.17 2.89
CA ILE A 423 -15.98 36.12 2.19
C ILE A 423 -15.95 37.14 1.06
N ALA A 424 -17.06 37.37 0.35
CA ALA A 424 -17.12 38.39 -0.71
C ALA A 424 -16.86 39.81 -0.16
N LYS A 425 -17.38 40.12 1.03
CA LYS A 425 -17.20 41.43 1.69
C LYS A 425 -15.82 41.61 2.32
N HIS A 426 -15.34 40.62 3.07
CA HIS A 426 -14.14 40.76 3.89
C HIS A 426 -12.86 40.23 3.23
N TYR A 427 -13.00 39.39 2.19
CA TYR A 427 -11.92 38.63 1.53
C TYR A 427 -12.19 38.53 0.02
N SER A 428 -12.46 39.67 -0.60
CA SER A 428 -12.87 39.75 -2.01
C SER A 428 -11.84 39.16 -2.99
N ASP A 429 -10.56 39.21 -2.63
CA ASP A 429 -9.43 38.60 -3.32
C ASP A 429 -9.54 37.07 -3.34
N ILE A 430 -9.80 36.44 -2.19
CA ILE A 430 -10.03 35.00 -2.08
C ILE A 430 -11.33 34.62 -2.77
N TYR A 431 -12.41 35.38 -2.58
CA TYR A 431 -13.69 35.08 -3.22
C TYR A 431 -13.60 35.12 -4.76
N ARG A 432 -12.84 36.09 -5.31
CA ARG A 432 -12.66 36.23 -6.77
C ARG A 432 -12.05 34.98 -7.40
N ILE A 433 -11.05 34.36 -6.77
CA ILE A 433 -10.40 33.17 -7.33
C ILE A 433 -11.25 31.90 -7.23
N LEU A 434 -12.24 31.89 -6.33
CA LEU A 434 -13.13 30.74 -6.13
C LEU A 434 -14.28 30.69 -7.14
N LYS A 435 -14.64 31.82 -7.76
CA LYS A 435 -15.78 31.92 -8.67
C LYS A 435 -15.72 30.88 -9.79
N ASP A 436 -16.82 30.18 -9.96
CA ASP A 436 -17.03 29.20 -11.03
C ASP A 436 -17.85 29.81 -12.18
N ASP A 437 -17.26 30.80 -12.86
CA ASP A 437 -17.96 31.56 -13.91
C ASP A 437 -18.42 30.65 -15.08
N ASN A 438 -17.71 29.55 -15.33
CA ASN A 438 -18.00 28.58 -16.39
C ASN A 438 -18.92 27.42 -15.95
N GLN A 439 -19.44 27.45 -14.71
CA GLN A 439 -20.32 26.43 -14.15
C GLN A 439 -19.73 25.01 -14.17
N ILE A 440 -18.40 24.88 -14.07
CA ILE A 440 -17.68 23.60 -14.10
C ILE A 440 -18.05 22.76 -12.87
N LEU A 441 -18.11 23.37 -11.69
CA LEU A 441 -18.48 22.70 -10.45
C LEU A 441 -19.95 22.28 -10.46
N SER A 442 -20.83 23.09 -11.07
CA SER A 442 -22.24 22.74 -11.23
C SER A 442 -22.42 21.51 -12.12
N LYS A 443 -21.76 21.47 -13.29
CA LYS A 443 -21.77 20.30 -14.19
C LYS A 443 -21.20 19.06 -13.50
N LEU A 444 -20.09 19.21 -12.79
CA LEU A 444 -19.50 18.13 -12.01
C LEU A 444 -20.44 17.62 -10.93
N ASN A 445 -21.16 18.51 -10.23
CA ASN A 445 -22.14 18.11 -9.21
C ASN A 445 -23.24 17.24 -9.80
N GLU A 446 -23.84 17.67 -10.93
CA GLU A 446 -24.88 16.88 -11.61
C GLU A 446 -24.37 15.53 -12.08
N ARG A 447 -23.13 15.47 -12.58
CA ARG A 447 -22.50 14.21 -12.97
C ARG A 447 -22.25 13.28 -11.79
N LEU A 448 -21.81 13.82 -10.65
CA LEU A 448 -21.55 13.05 -9.42
C LEU A 448 -22.83 12.56 -8.72
N LYS A 449 -24.03 12.98 -9.15
CA LYS A 449 -25.31 12.42 -8.72
C LYS A 449 -25.71 11.18 -9.52
N GLN A 450 -25.09 10.94 -10.67
CA GLN A 450 -25.34 9.77 -11.52
C GLN A 450 -24.66 8.51 -10.96
N PRO A 451 -24.92 7.31 -11.49
CA PRO A 451 -24.20 6.11 -11.09
C PRO A 451 -22.68 6.25 -11.28
N LEU A 452 -21.93 5.91 -10.23
CA LEU A 452 -20.47 6.03 -10.17
C LEU A 452 -19.80 4.66 -9.99
N THR A 453 -18.58 4.52 -10.52
CA THR A 453 -17.75 3.33 -10.29
C THR A 453 -17.10 3.28 -8.92
N THR A 454 -16.93 4.46 -8.32
CA THR A 454 -16.28 4.67 -7.03
C THR A 454 -17.18 5.54 -6.17
N LYS A 455 -17.18 5.28 -4.86
CA LYS A 455 -17.95 6.06 -3.90
C LYS A 455 -17.63 7.55 -4.02
N ARG A 456 -18.67 8.39 -4.07
CA ARG A 456 -18.57 9.85 -4.24
C ARG A 456 -17.57 10.49 -3.27
N SER A 457 -17.64 10.17 -1.98
CA SER A 457 -16.69 10.65 -0.95
C SER A 457 -15.21 10.42 -1.32
N ARG A 458 -14.88 9.28 -1.96
CA ARG A 458 -13.52 8.95 -2.40
C ARG A 458 -13.10 9.72 -3.65
N ILE A 459 -14.03 9.99 -4.56
CA ILE A 459 -13.80 10.87 -5.72
C ILE A 459 -13.46 12.27 -5.22
N ILE A 460 -14.29 12.84 -4.34
CA ILE A 460 -14.07 14.16 -3.75
C ILE A 460 -12.74 14.23 -3.00
N GLY A 461 -12.42 13.21 -2.19
CA GLY A 461 -11.11 13.11 -1.55
C GLY A 461 -9.95 13.11 -2.55
N SER A 462 -10.12 12.47 -3.72
CA SER A 462 -9.13 12.50 -4.80
C SER A 462 -9.01 13.87 -5.46
N LEU A 463 -10.11 14.62 -5.60
CA LEU A 463 -10.08 16.00 -6.11
C LEU A 463 -9.34 16.93 -5.15
N ILE A 464 -9.61 16.81 -3.86
CA ILE A 464 -8.92 17.57 -2.80
C ILE A 464 -7.42 17.24 -2.79
N HIS A 465 -7.08 15.94 -2.88
CA HIS A 465 -5.69 15.50 -2.99
C HIS A 465 -4.98 16.15 -4.18
N MET A 466 -5.62 16.16 -5.37
CA MET A 466 -5.04 16.78 -6.56
C MET A 466 -4.92 18.31 -6.42
N ARG A 467 -5.85 18.98 -5.71
CA ARG A 467 -5.71 20.41 -5.38
C ARG A 467 -4.49 20.67 -4.52
N CYS A 468 -4.34 19.93 -3.42
CA CYS A 468 -3.16 20.02 -2.56
C CYS A 468 -1.88 19.73 -3.35
N ASN A 469 -1.90 18.74 -4.25
CA ASN A 469 -0.79 18.39 -5.11
C ASN A 469 -0.37 19.55 -6.04
N ARG A 470 -1.31 20.25 -6.68
CA ARG A 470 -0.99 21.38 -7.57
C ARG A 470 -0.33 22.55 -6.83
N ILE A 471 -0.71 22.76 -5.58
CA ILE A 471 -0.29 23.92 -4.77
C ILE A 471 0.99 23.64 -3.97
N PHE A 472 1.08 22.49 -3.29
CA PHE A 472 2.20 22.16 -2.39
C PHE A 472 3.18 21.12 -2.97
N GLY A 473 2.82 20.49 -4.09
CA GLY A 473 3.52 19.31 -4.58
C GLY A 473 3.15 18.05 -3.80
N VAL A 474 4.02 17.04 -3.90
CA VAL A 474 3.89 15.82 -3.11
C VAL A 474 4.35 16.12 -1.68
N ASP A 475 3.44 16.67 -0.87
CA ASP A 475 3.68 17.07 0.52
C ASP A 475 2.53 16.61 1.42
N LYS A 476 2.74 15.45 2.05
CA LYS A 476 1.72 14.80 2.88
C LYS A 476 1.41 15.61 4.15
N ASP A 477 2.40 16.32 4.70
CA ASP A 477 2.21 17.09 5.94
C ASP A 477 1.36 18.32 5.69
N GLN A 478 1.59 19.03 4.56
CA GLN A 478 0.73 20.14 4.14
C GLN A 478 -0.68 19.68 3.82
N GLU A 479 -0.86 18.58 3.09
CA GLU A 479 -2.18 18.01 2.80
C GLU A 479 -2.93 17.64 4.10
N THR A 480 -2.23 16.99 5.04
CA THR A 480 -2.80 16.64 6.35
C THR A 480 -3.17 17.89 7.15
N PHE A 481 -2.36 18.95 7.08
CA PHE A 481 -2.65 20.21 7.75
C PHE A 481 -3.89 20.90 7.20
N VAL A 482 -4.00 21.01 5.87
CA VAL A 482 -5.19 21.56 5.19
C VAL A 482 -6.44 20.81 5.61
N LEU A 483 -6.42 19.47 5.54
CA LEU A 483 -7.57 18.66 5.94
C LEU A 483 -7.89 18.77 7.44
N SER A 484 -6.90 19.07 8.28
CA SER A 484 -7.12 19.37 9.71
C SER A 484 -7.87 20.69 9.90
N ILE A 485 -7.56 21.71 9.11
CA ILE A 485 -8.29 22.99 9.11
C ILE A 485 -9.74 22.76 8.67
N VAL A 486 -9.95 22.05 7.55
CA VAL A 486 -11.30 21.68 7.06
C VAL A 486 -12.08 20.91 8.13
N LYS A 487 -11.45 19.94 8.80
CA LYS A 487 -12.06 19.16 9.89
C LYS A 487 -12.54 20.05 11.03
N GLU A 488 -11.75 21.04 11.43
CA GLU A 488 -12.15 21.96 12.48
C GLU A 488 -13.28 22.90 12.04
N ILE A 489 -13.30 23.37 10.79
CA ILE A 489 -14.42 24.17 10.26
C ILE A 489 -15.72 23.34 10.30
N VAL A 490 -15.70 22.14 9.73
CA VAL A 490 -16.87 21.23 9.66
C VAL A 490 -17.40 20.88 11.05
N LYS A 491 -16.51 20.55 11.99
CA LYS A 491 -16.91 20.27 13.38
C LYS A 491 -17.56 21.49 14.02
N THR A 492 -17.05 22.68 13.76
CA THR A 492 -17.53 23.91 14.41
C THR A 492 -18.89 24.33 13.86
N GLN A 493 -19.08 24.26 12.53
CA GLN A 493 -20.37 24.51 11.89
C GLN A 493 -21.49 23.64 12.47
N LYS A 494 -21.20 22.37 12.83
CA LYS A 494 -22.18 21.48 13.48
C LYS A 494 -22.72 22.01 14.82
N TYR A 495 -21.92 22.77 15.56
CA TYR A 495 -22.30 23.35 16.85
C TYR A 495 -22.64 24.84 16.76
N TRP A 496 -22.51 25.42 15.56
CA TRP A 496 -22.84 26.81 15.30
C TRP A 496 -24.31 26.88 14.89
N CYS A 497 -25.20 27.05 15.87
CA CYS A 497 -26.52 27.58 15.59
C CYS A 497 -26.31 29.05 15.19
N GLY A 498 -26.55 29.38 13.92
CA GLY A 498 -26.55 30.76 13.44
C GLY A 498 -27.47 31.61 14.32
N ASP A 499 -26.85 32.48 15.10
CA ASP A 499 -27.35 33.75 15.65
C ASP A 499 -26.44 34.13 16.80
N LYS A 500 -25.40 34.90 16.48
CA LYS A 500 -24.93 35.94 17.40
C LYS A 500 -25.33 37.26 16.76
N ASN A 501 -26.55 37.68 17.08
CA ASN A 501 -26.93 39.08 17.03
C ASN A 501 -25.89 39.91 17.80
N ASP A 502 -25.67 41.11 17.26
CA ASP A 502 -24.79 42.19 17.74
C ASP A 502 -24.65 42.33 19.26
#